data_AF-A0A534NB51-F1
#
_entry.id   AF-A0A534NB51-F1
#
_cell.length_a   1.000
_cell.length_b   1.000
_cell.length_c   1.000
_cell.angle_alpha   90.00
_cell.angle_beta   90.00
_cell.angle_gamma   90.00
#
_symmetry.space_group_name_H-M   'P 1'
#
loop_
_entity.id
_entity.type
_entity.pdbx_description
1 polymer ?
#
loop_
_entity_poly.entity_id
_entity_poly.type
_entity_poly.pdbx_seq_one_letter_code
_entity_poly.pdbx_strand_id
1 'polypeptide(L)'
;FVHAMREVAPVEYAEIVATIASKSAGPGTRQNIDEFTYTTARGLEKIGGALRGKAIIVLNPAEPAVLMRNTIYGLLDNCDAEKIRNSVEAMVLRVREYVPGFRLVAKPLVEDVPNGKQQKKVTLFVEVEGAGDYLPKYAGNLDIMTASAVKVGEEIGRHLREGTWKNEKAEGRS
;
A
#
# COMPACT_ATOMS: atom_id res chain seq x y z
N PHE A 1 0.75 2.58 -3.59
CA PHE A 1 -0.07 2.99 -4.74
C PHE A 1 -0.57 4.43 -4.68
N VAL A 2 -1.10 4.91 -3.55
CA VAL A 2 -1.54 6.32 -3.45
C VAL A 2 -0.42 7.30 -3.83
N HIS A 3 0.81 7.06 -3.39
CA HIS A 3 1.97 7.83 -3.84
C HIS A 3 2.16 7.81 -5.37
N ALA A 4 2.03 6.64 -6.02
CA ALA A 4 2.11 6.54 -7.48
C ALA A 4 1.02 7.35 -8.21
N MET A 5 -0.20 7.39 -7.65
CA MET A 5 -1.28 8.25 -8.12
C MET A 5 -0.92 9.74 -7.95
N ARG A 6 -0.37 10.09 -6.78
CA ARG A 6 0.00 11.47 -6.41
C ARG A 6 1.07 12.07 -7.31
N GLU A 7 2.02 11.26 -7.79
CA GLU A 7 3.06 11.66 -8.75
C GLU A 7 2.47 12.14 -10.09
N VAL A 8 1.26 11.68 -10.43
CA VAL A 8 0.59 12.03 -11.69
C VAL A 8 -0.36 13.21 -11.50
N ALA A 9 -1.14 13.23 -10.42
CA ALA A 9 -2.13 14.27 -10.15
C ALA A 9 -2.50 14.36 -8.66
N PRO A 10 -3.11 15.48 -8.21
CA PRO A 10 -3.66 15.58 -6.87
C PRO A 10 -4.67 14.46 -6.56
N VAL A 11 -4.55 13.87 -5.38
CA VAL A 11 -5.45 12.81 -4.90
C VAL A 11 -6.35 13.41 -3.81
N GLU A 12 -7.61 13.69 -4.13
CA GLU A 12 -8.58 14.26 -3.18
C GLU A 12 -8.93 13.24 -2.08
N TYR A 13 -9.10 11.98 -2.49
CA TYR A 13 -9.48 10.90 -1.58
C TYR A 13 -8.78 9.61 -1.96
N ALA A 14 -8.32 8.87 -0.96
CA ALA A 14 -7.84 7.51 -1.13
C ALA A 14 -8.45 6.57 -0.09
N GLU A 15 -8.83 5.38 -0.54
CA GLU A 15 -9.36 4.32 0.33
C GLU A 15 -8.66 3.00 0.04
N ILE A 16 -8.39 2.23 1.09
CA ILE A 16 -7.94 0.84 0.98
C ILE A 16 -8.91 -0.10 1.69
N VAL A 17 -9.24 -1.20 1.04
CA VAL A 17 -9.92 -2.35 1.64
C VAL A 17 -8.96 -3.51 1.65
N ALA A 18 -8.43 -3.84 2.83
CA ALA A 18 -7.52 -4.95 3.04
C ALA A 18 -8.30 -6.19 3.49
N THR A 19 -8.30 -7.24 2.68
CA THR A 19 -8.90 -8.53 3.02
C THR A 19 -7.80 -9.55 3.28
N ILE A 20 -7.81 -10.13 4.47
CA ILE A 20 -6.82 -11.13 4.89
C ILE A 20 -7.52 -12.40 5.41
N ALA A 21 -6.82 -13.53 5.36
CA ALA A 21 -7.29 -14.75 5.98
C ALA A 21 -7.41 -14.55 7.50
N SER A 22 -8.52 -14.98 8.09
CA SER A 22 -8.70 -14.94 9.56
C SER A 22 -7.58 -15.67 10.31
N LYS A 23 -6.98 -16.71 9.69
CA LYS A 23 -5.85 -17.47 10.22
C LYS A 23 -4.54 -16.69 10.27
N SER A 24 -4.35 -15.65 9.44
CA SER A 24 -3.15 -14.81 9.46
C SER A 24 -3.27 -13.58 10.37
N ALA A 25 -4.46 -13.36 10.95
CA ALA A 25 -4.71 -12.32 11.94
C ALA A 25 -4.58 -12.88 13.36
N GLY A 26 -3.40 -12.71 13.96
CA GLY A 26 -3.13 -13.09 15.35
C GLY A 26 -3.84 -12.20 16.38
N PRO A 27 -3.74 -12.52 17.69
CA PRO A 27 -4.41 -11.75 18.75
C PRO A 27 -4.08 -10.26 18.74
N GLY A 28 -2.82 -9.89 18.50
CA GLY A 28 -2.41 -8.48 18.43
C GLY A 28 -3.09 -7.70 17.30
N THR A 29 -3.23 -8.29 16.11
CA THR A 29 -3.97 -7.65 15.00
C THR A 29 -5.44 -7.46 15.37
N ARG A 30 -6.05 -8.44 16.05
CA ARG A 30 -7.48 -8.41 16.43
C ARG A 30 -7.77 -7.38 17.52
N GLN A 31 -6.87 -7.24 18.50
CA GLN A 31 -6.99 -6.26 19.58
C GLN A 31 -6.78 -4.82 19.09
N ASN A 32 -6.05 -4.63 17.99
CA ASN A 32 -5.69 -3.30 17.46
C ASN A 32 -6.35 -3.00 16.10
N ILE A 33 -7.54 -3.54 15.83
CA ILE A 33 -8.26 -3.30 14.55
C ILE A 33 -8.53 -1.81 14.33
N ASP A 34 -8.95 -1.09 15.37
CA ASP A 34 -9.21 0.35 15.26
C ASP A 34 -7.93 1.10 14.88
N GLU A 35 -6.82 0.79 15.56
CA GLU A 35 -5.51 1.39 15.26
C GLU A 35 -5.05 1.10 13.83
N PHE A 36 -5.30 -0.12 13.31
CA PHE A 36 -5.03 -0.44 11.92
C PHE A 36 -5.75 0.54 10.97
N THR A 37 -7.04 0.78 11.19
CA THR A 37 -7.82 1.68 10.33
C THR A 37 -7.32 3.12 10.40
N TYR A 38 -7.09 3.66 11.59
CA TYR A 38 -6.62 5.03 11.77
C TYR A 38 -5.20 5.23 11.23
N THR A 39 -4.27 4.35 11.59
CA THR A 39 -2.87 4.47 11.20
C THR A 39 -2.71 4.29 9.70
N THR A 40 -3.42 3.34 9.10
CA THR A 40 -3.38 3.13 7.65
C THR A 40 -3.98 4.33 6.91
N ALA A 41 -5.13 4.86 7.35
CA ALA A 41 -5.72 6.06 6.75
C ALA A 41 -4.75 7.26 6.79
N ARG A 42 -4.08 7.50 7.94
CA ARG A 42 -3.05 8.53 8.04
C ARG A 42 -1.83 8.25 7.17
N GLY A 43 -1.49 6.99 6.96
CA GLY A 43 -0.45 6.58 6.01
C GLY A 43 -0.81 6.95 4.57
N LEU A 44 -2.07 6.76 4.15
CA LEU A 44 -2.54 7.19 2.83
C LEU A 44 -2.41 8.71 2.65
N GLU A 45 -2.62 9.48 3.72
CA GLU A 45 -2.53 10.94 3.70
C GLU A 45 -1.08 11.43 3.73
N LYS A 46 -0.33 11.05 4.78
CA LYS A 46 1.01 11.61 5.07
C LYS A 46 2.10 11.04 4.19
N ILE A 47 2.00 9.75 3.85
CA ILE A 47 3.00 9.06 3.01
C ILE A 47 2.49 8.95 1.57
N GLY A 48 1.21 8.61 1.41
CA GLY A 48 0.59 8.50 0.09
C GLY A 48 0.33 9.85 -0.59
N GLY A 49 0.11 10.92 0.18
CA GLY A 49 -0.17 12.26 -0.34
C GLY A 49 -1.63 12.52 -0.71
N ALA A 50 -2.57 11.68 -0.26
CA ALA A 50 -4.00 11.98 -0.39
C ALA A 50 -4.44 13.09 0.57
N LEU A 51 -5.39 13.92 0.16
CA LEU A 51 -5.98 14.93 1.05
C LEU A 51 -6.80 14.28 2.19
N ARG A 52 -7.49 13.18 1.88
CA ARG A 52 -8.24 12.40 2.87
C ARG A 52 -8.05 10.89 2.63
N GLY A 53 -7.77 10.16 3.71
CA GLY A 53 -7.59 8.72 3.71
C GLY A 53 -8.73 7.96 4.40
N LYS A 54 -8.98 6.72 3.96
CA LYS A 54 -9.78 5.75 4.70
C LYS A 54 -9.18 4.35 4.55
N ALA A 55 -9.25 3.56 5.61
CA ALA A 55 -8.83 2.16 5.57
C ALA A 55 -9.89 1.27 6.20
N ILE A 56 -10.15 0.14 5.54
CA ILE A 56 -11.05 -0.91 5.98
C ILE A 56 -10.24 -2.21 6.01
N ILE A 57 -10.44 -3.02 7.05
CA ILE A 57 -9.89 -4.37 7.15
C ILE A 57 -11.02 -5.39 7.26
N VAL A 58 -10.91 -6.48 6.50
CA VAL A 58 -11.85 -7.60 6.48
C VAL A 58 -11.10 -8.89 6.79
N LEU A 59 -11.58 -9.62 7.79
CA LEU A 59 -11.07 -10.94 8.16
C LEU A 59 -11.97 -12.02 7.54
N ASN A 60 -11.43 -12.82 6.64
CA ASN A 60 -12.18 -13.86 5.93
C ASN A 60 -11.81 -15.27 6.43
N PRO A 61 -12.77 -16.03 7.00
CA PRO A 61 -12.51 -17.38 7.54
C PRO A 61 -12.65 -18.53 6.53
N ALA A 62 -12.69 -18.25 5.22
CA ALA A 62 -12.87 -19.29 4.20
C ALA A 62 -11.76 -20.37 4.22
N GLU A 63 -12.13 -21.58 3.77
CA GLU A 63 -11.23 -22.70 3.53
C GLU A 63 -11.32 -23.15 2.06
N PRO A 64 -10.20 -23.25 1.31
CA PRO A 64 -8.84 -22.91 1.73
C PRO A 64 -8.66 -21.42 2.04
N ALA A 65 -7.74 -21.09 2.95
CA ALA A 65 -7.46 -19.72 3.37
C ALA A 65 -7.15 -18.80 2.17
N VAL A 66 -7.80 -17.65 2.12
CA VAL A 66 -7.62 -16.67 1.04
C VAL A 66 -6.25 -16.03 1.08
N LEU A 67 -5.66 -15.77 -0.09
CA LEU A 67 -4.50 -14.88 -0.19
C LEU A 67 -4.88 -13.46 0.24
N MET A 68 -3.92 -12.69 0.74
CA MET A 68 -4.14 -11.28 1.04
C MET A 68 -4.53 -10.55 -0.25
N ARG A 69 -5.62 -9.80 -0.19
CA ARG A 69 -6.05 -8.91 -1.26
C ARG A 69 -6.23 -7.51 -0.74
N ASN A 70 -5.83 -6.52 -1.54
CA ASN A 70 -6.11 -5.12 -1.28
C ASN A 70 -6.81 -4.53 -2.49
N THR A 71 -7.93 -3.87 -2.25
CA THR A 71 -8.53 -2.98 -3.25
C THR A 71 -8.20 -1.56 -2.85
N ILE A 72 -7.60 -0.79 -3.76
CA ILE A 72 -7.25 0.61 -3.53
C ILE A 72 -8.09 1.47 -4.45
N TYR A 73 -8.77 2.45 -3.87
CA TYR A 73 -9.49 3.48 -4.57
C TYR A 73 -8.76 4.81 -4.46
N GLY A 74 -8.73 5.58 -5.55
CA GLY A 74 -8.27 6.96 -5.57
C GLY A 74 -9.25 7.84 -6.34
N LEU A 75 -9.53 9.03 -5.83
CA LEU A 75 -10.24 10.09 -6.55
C LEU A 75 -9.23 11.18 -6.90
N LEU A 76 -9.02 11.40 -8.20
CA LEU A 76 -7.97 12.28 -8.72
C LEU A 76 -8.57 13.37 -9.61
N ASP A 77 -8.01 14.58 -9.51
CA ASP A 77 -8.35 15.72 -10.36
C ASP A 77 -7.49 15.78 -11.61
N ASN A 78 -8.08 16.09 -12.77
CA ASN A 78 -7.39 16.44 -14.02
C ASN A 78 -6.25 15.48 -14.41
N CYS A 79 -6.48 14.16 -14.31
CA CYS A 79 -5.43 13.17 -14.54
C CYS A 79 -5.57 12.42 -15.87
N ASP A 80 -4.42 12.03 -16.44
CA ASP A 80 -4.33 11.19 -17.62
C ASP A 80 -4.32 9.71 -17.22
N ALA A 81 -5.20 8.91 -17.83
CA ALA A 81 -5.37 7.52 -17.46
C ALA A 81 -4.14 6.65 -17.74
N GLU A 82 -3.43 6.89 -18.84
CA GLU A 82 -2.25 6.11 -19.21
C GLU A 82 -1.06 6.48 -18.33
N LYS A 83 -0.90 7.76 -17.96
CA LYS A 83 0.10 8.17 -16.97
C LYS A 83 -0.13 7.49 -15.62
N ILE A 84 -1.39 7.36 -15.18
CA ILE A 84 -1.74 6.62 -13.97
C ILE A 84 -1.35 5.14 -14.09
N ARG A 85 -1.73 4.47 -15.18
CA ARG A 85 -1.38 3.06 -15.42
C ARG A 85 0.13 2.86 -15.35
N ASN A 86 0.90 3.67 -16.08
CA ASN A 86 2.36 3.60 -16.12
C ASN A 86 3.00 3.81 -14.73
N SER A 87 2.53 4.82 -13.98
CA SER A 87 3.03 5.08 -12.63
C SER A 87 2.73 3.92 -11.66
N VAL A 88 1.53 3.35 -11.76
CA VAL A 88 1.11 2.20 -10.96
C VAL A 88 1.95 0.97 -11.31
N GLU A 89 2.18 0.68 -12.59
CA GLU A 89 3.01 -0.45 -13.03
C GLU A 89 4.46 -0.29 -12.57
N ALA A 90 5.05 0.91 -12.70
CA ALA A 90 6.37 1.19 -12.16
C ALA A 90 6.45 0.99 -10.64
N MET A 91 5.39 1.34 -9.91
CA MET A 91 5.29 1.08 -8.47
C MET A 91 5.20 -0.42 -8.15
N VAL A 92 4.47 -1.21 -8.94
CA VAL A 92 4.42 -2.67 -8.77
C VAL A 92 5.83 -3.26 -8.90
N LEU A 93 6.58 -2.86 -9.92
CA LEU A 93 7.95 -3.35 -10.14
C LEU A 93 8.86 -3.05 -8.94
N ARG A 94 8.81 -1.81 -8.42
CA ARG A 94 9.58 -1.42 -7.23
C ARG A 94 9.22 -2.25 -6.00
N VAL A 95 7.93 -2.48 -5.74
CA VAL A 95 7.50 -3.29 -4.58
C VAL A 95 7.93 -4.76 -4.75
N ARG A 96 7.91 -5.27 -5.98
CA ARG A 96 8.33 -6.65 -6.28
C ARG A 96 9.81 -6.93 -6.06
N GLU A 97 10.65 -5.90 -6.02
CA GLU A 97 12.08 -6.05 -5.67
C GLU A 97 12.28 -6.65 -4.28
N TYR A 98 11.36 -6.39 -3.35
CA TYR A 98 11.42 -6.91 -1.98
C TYR A 98 10.22 -7.79 -1.60
N VAL A 99 9.11 -7.77 -2.37
CA VAL A 99 7.96 -8.69 -2.19
C VAL A 99 7.61 -9.37 -3.51
N PRO A 100 8.27 -10.48 -3.88
CA PRO A 100 8.11 -11.10 -5.20
C PRO A 100 6.67 -11.51 -5.56
N GLY A 101 5.88 -11.90 -4.55
CA GLY A 101 4.47 -12.32 -4.68
C GLY A 101 3.46 -11.17 -4.79
N PHE A 102 3.91 -9.91 -4.80
CA PHE A 102 3.05 -8.74 -4.97
C PHE A 102 2.67 -8.54 -6.44
N ARG A 103 1.36 -8.52 -6.75
CA ARG A 103 0.88 -8.39 -8.13
C ARG A 103 -0.44 -7.64 -8.23
N LEU A 104 -0.69 -7.04 -9.40
CA LEU A 104 -2.02 -6.61 -9.79
C LEU A 104 -2.82 -7.83 -10.28
N VAL A 105 -4.07 -7.95 -9.81
CA VAL A 105 -4.99 -9.03 -10.22
C VAL A 105 -5.68 -8.68 -11.54
N ALA A 106 -5.85 -7.39 -11.81
CA ALA A 106 -6.42 -6.87 -13.04
C ALA A 106 -5.71 -5.56 -13.43
N LYS A 107 -5.87 -5.15 -14.69
CA LYS A 107 -5.41 -3.84 -15.14
C LYS A 107 -6.06 -2.74 -14.28
N PRO A 108 -5.34 -1.63 -13.98
CA PRO A 108 -5.93 -0.49 -13.30
C PRO A 108 -7.21 -0.03 -14.00
N LEU A 109 -8.30 0.12 -13.25
CA LEU A 109 -9.50 0.75 -13.77
C LEU A 109 -9.39 2.24 -13.52
N VAL A 110 -9.54 3.04 -14.58
CA VAL A 110 -9.49 4.50 -14.49
C VAL A 110 -10.71 5.01 -15.23
N GLU A 111 -11.65 5.59 -14.50
CA GLU A 111 -12.99 5.91 -14.99
C GLU A 111 -13.33 7.36 -14.67
N ASP A 112 -14.00 8.04 -15.59
CA ASP A 112 -14.54 9.38 -15.33
C ASP A 112 -15.66 9.33 -14.30
N VAL A 113 -15.69 10.32 -13.40
CA VAL A 113 -16.74 10.44 -12.38
C VAL A 113 -17.84 11.35 -12.93
N PRO A 114 -19.11 10.91 -12.99
CA PRO A 114 -20.21 11.72 -13.51
C PRO A 114 -20.70 12.74 -12.47
N ASN A 115 -19.82 13.64 -12.04
CA ASN A 115 -20.09 14.66 -11.03
C ASN A 115 -19.94 16.11 -11.55
N GLY A 116 -19.79 16.28 -12.86
CA GLY A 116 -19.60 17.59 -13.51
C GLY A 116 -18.19 18.19 -13.32
N LYS A 117 -17.27 17.47 -12.68
CA LYS A 117 -15.85 17.84 -12.56
C LYS A 117 -15.00 16.95 -13.47
N GLN A 118 -13.82 17.45 -13.84
CA GLN A 118 -12.79 16.64 -14.50
C GLN A 118 -12.08 15.77 -13.46
N GLN A 119 -12.77 14.74 -12.97
CA GLN A 119 -12.27 13.80 -11.97
C GLN A 119 -12.30 12.37 -12.50
N LYS A 120 -11.27 11.60 -12.11
CA LYS A 120 -11.22 10.18 -12.39
C LYS A 120 -11.15 9.37 -11.10
N LYS A 121 -11.91 8.29 -11.05
CA LYS A 121 -11.80 7.25 -10.05
C LYS A 121 -10.82 6.20 -10.56
N VAL A 122 -9.80 5.92 -9.76
CA VAL A 122 -8.85 4.83 -9.99
C VAL A 122 -9.20 3.68 -9.05
N THR A 123 -9.36 2.47 -9.58
CA THR A 123 -9.52 1.24 -8.79
C THR A 123 -8.40 0.26 -9.12
N LEU A 124 -7.68 -0.17 -8.10
CA LEU A 124 -6.58 -1.13 -8.21
C LEU A 124 -6.92 -2.38 -7.40
N PHE A 125 -6.69 -3.55 -8.00
CA PHE A 125 -6.85 -4.85 -7.34
C PHE A 125 -5.49 -5.51 -7.18
N VAL A 126 -5.11 -5.78 -5.94
CA VAL A 126 -3.77 -6.24 -5.59
C VAL A 126 -3.91 -7.55 -4.83
N GLU A 127 -3.03 -8.49 -5.12
CA GLU A 127 -2.86 -9.72 -4.37
C GLU A 127 -1.42 -9.80 -3.89
N VAL A 128 -1.25 -10.30 -2.67
CA VAL A 128 0.05 -10.49 -2.05
C VAL A 128 0.15 -11.94 -1.59
N GLU A 129 0.94 -12.70 -2.32
CA GLU A 129 1.33 -14.06 -1.93
C GLU A 129 2.60 -13.98 -1.08
N GLY A 130 2.57 -14.62 0.09
CA GLY A 130 3.74 -14.74 0.95
C GLY A 130 4.83 -15.61 0.34
N ALA A 131 6.07 -15.42 0.78
CA ALA A 131 7.24 -16.18 0.34
C ALA A 131 7.11 -17.68 0.67
N GLY A 132 6.44 -18.00 1.78
CA GLY A 132 6.25 -19.39 2.20
C GLY A 132 7.39 -19.98 3.04
N ASP A 133 8.37 -19.16 3.43
CA ASP A 133 9.60 -19.64 4.09
C ASP A 133 9.35 -20.11 5.53
N TYR A 134 8.64 -19.29 6.32
CA TYR A 134 8.26 -19.60 7.70
C TYR A 134 6.73 -19.56 7.91
N LEU A 135 6.06 -18.63 7.23
CA LEU A 135 4.62 -18.48 7.27
C LEU A 135 3.98 -19.10 6.02
N PRO A 136 2.74 -19.60 6.09
CA PRO A 136 2.03 -20.10 4.91
C PRO A 136 1.86 -19.01 3.85
N LYS A 137 1.81 -19.39 2.57
CA LYS A 137 1.68 -18.46 1.43
C LYS A 137 0.49 -17.51 1.50
N TYR A 138 -0.58 -17.87 2.21
CA TYR A 138 -1.74 -16.99 2.42
C TYR A 138 -1.49 -15.85 3.40
N ALA A 139 -0.40 -15.89 4.19
CA ALA A 139 -0.03 -14.89 5.17
C ALA A 139 0.76 -13.71 4.57
N GLY A 140 0.46 -13.33 3.32
CA GLY A 140 1.14 -12.25 2.60
C GLY A 140 1.08 -10.89 3.32
N ASN A 141 0.12 -10.69 4.23
CA ASN A 141 0.04 -9.50 5.09
C ASN A 141 1.21 -9.40 6.08
N LEU A 142 1.74 -10.51 6.57
CA LEU A 142 2.91 -10.52 7.44
C LEU A 142 4.18 -10.37 6.63
N ASP A 143 4.29 -11.10 5.52
CA ASP A 143 5.47 -11.09 4.66
C ASP A 143 5.74 -9.72 4.03
N ILE A 144 4.71 -9.00 3.59
CA ILE A 144 4.90 -7.63 3.08
C ILE A 144 5.44 -6.68 4.15
N MET A 145 5.02 -6.83 5.40
CA MET A 145 5.50 -5.98 6.50
C MET A 145 6.96 -6.31 6.85
N THR A 146 7.30 -7.59 6.98
CA THR A 146 8.67 -8.01 7.33
C THR A 146 9.65 -7.71 6.20
N ALA A 147 9.29 -7.98 4.95
CA ALA A 147 10.11 -7.65 3.79
C ALA A 147 10.34 -6.14 3.65
N SER A 148 9.31 -5.32 3.91
CA SER A 148 9.46 -3.87 3.92
C SER A 148 10.43 -3.40 5.02
N ALA A 149 10.34 -3.99 6.21
CA ALA A 149 11.24 -3.67 7.32
C ALA A 149 12.70 -4.03 7.01
N VAL A 150 12.94 -5.21 6.42
CA VAL A 150 14.27 -5.63 5.95
C VAL A 150 14.81 -4.63 4.92
N LYS A 151 14.02 -4.33 3.88
CA LYS A 151 14.41 -3.36 2.85
C LYS A 151 14.79 -2.01 3.44
N VAL A 152 14.00 -1.47 4.37
CA VAL A 152 14.32 -0.20 5.05
C VAL A 152 15.63 -0.32 5.83
N GLY A 153 15.85 -1.41 6.56
CA GLY A 153 17.10 -1.65 7.28
C GLY A 153 18.32 -1.71 6.36
N GLU A 154 18.19 -2.34 5.20
CA GLU A 154 19.24 -2.41 4.18
C GLU A 154 19.57 -1.04 3.58
N GLU A 155 18.56 -0.20 3.30
CA GLU A 155 18.74 1.17 2.82
C GLU A 155 19.45 2.03 3.87
N ILE A 156 19.06 1.97 5.14
CA ILE A 156 19.74 2.66 6.25
C ILE A 156 21.19 2.19 6.35
N GLY A 157 21.43 0.87 6.32
CA GLY A 157 22.77 0.31 6.36
C GLY A 157 23.65 0.75 5.19
N ARG A 158 23.07 0.90 3.99
CA ARG A 158 23.77 1.46 2.83
C ARG A 158 24.17 2.91 3.07
N HIS A 159 23.23 3.76 3.49
CA HIS A 159 23.50 5.17 3.78
C HIS A 159 24.55 5.37 4.88
N LEU A 160 24.55 4.52 5.91
CA LEU A 160 25.57 4.55 6.96
C LEU A 160 26.97 4.19 6.42
N ARG A 161 27.07 3.15 5.58
CA ARG A 161 28.34 2.75 4.96
C ARG A 161 28.89 3.80 4.00
N GLU A 162 28.00 4.49 3.29
CA GLU A 162 28.33 5.54 2.32
C GLU A 162 28.54 6.92 2.98
N GLY A 163 28.28 7.05 4.29
CA GLY A 163 28.39 8.32 5.01
C GLY A 163 27.33 9.35 4.59
N THR A 164 26.24 8.92 3.96
CA THR A 164 25.17 9.80 3.44
C THR A 164 23.94 9.87 4.35
N TRP A 165 23.95 9.16 5.49
CA TRP A 165 22.86 9.19 6.46
C TRP A 165 22.73 10.55 7.14
N LYS A 166 21.60 11.25 6.91
CA LYS A 166 21.25 12.49 7.60
C LYS A 166 20.23 12.20 8.70
N ASN A 167 20.60 12.47 9.95
CA ASN A 167 19.69 12.33 11.08
C ASN A 167 18.94 13.65 11.32
N GLU A 168 17.72 13.78 10.80
CA GLU A 168 16.89 14.98 10.96
C GLU A 168 16.61 15.34 12.43
N LYS A 169 16.76 14.39 13.39
CA LYS A 169 16.63 14.69 14.83
C LYS A 169 17.87 15.30 15.47
N ALA A 170 19.03 15.26 14.81
CA ALA A 170 20.28 15.84 15.34
C ALA A 170 20.46 17.32 14.98
N GLU A 171 19.79 17.81 13.93
CA GLU A 171 19.99 19.16 13.38
C GLU A 171 18.95 20.19 13.86
N GLY A 172 18.03 19.80 14.76
CA GLY A 172 16.88 20.62 15.19
C GLY A 172 16.75 20.87 16.71
N ARG A 173 17.86 20.91 17.46
CA ARG A 173 17.89 21.40 18.85
C ARG A 173 19.10 22.30 19.09
N SER A 174 18.91 23.58 18.83
CA SER A 174 19.65 24.71 19.42
C SER A 174 18.70 25.88 19.58
#